data_AF-V4Y6V6-F1
#
_entry.id   AF-V4Y6V6-F1
#
_cell.length_a   1.000
_cell.length_b   1.000
_cell.length_c   1.000
_cell.angle_alpha   90.00
_cell.angle_beta   90.00
_cell.angle_gamma   90.00
#
_symmetry.space_group_name_H-M   'P 1'
#
loop_
_entity.id
_entity.type
_entity.pdbx_description
1 polymer ?
#
loop_
_entity_poly.entity_id
_entity_poly.type
_entity_poly.pdbx_seq_one_letter_code
_entity_poly.pdbx_strand_id
1 'polypeptide(L)'
;MSRTLVSRLADETGLSPVTTEYRFDGLQHLYFEPELSYESFAEAVARVNADSAYGMVVWGCGRSTDGHLVAAVQVFDALKERADVKLEETDGVSWGEYSGDRESTKRAERDAITEAR
;
A
#
# COMPACT_ATOMS: atom_id res chain seq x y z
N MET A 1 15.04 15.67 -4.21
CA MET A 1 13.73 16.34 -4.10
C MET A 1 12.68 15.31 -3.74
N SER A 2 12.14 15.36 -2.52
CA SER A 2 11.05 14.47 -2.08
C SER A 2 9.74 14.89 -2.75
N ARG A 3 9.38 14.25 -3.88
CA ARG A 3 7.99 14.36 -4.38
C ARG A 3 7.06 13.69 -3.37
N THR A 4 5.95 14.34 -3.04
CA THR A 4 4.92 13.76 -2.17
C THR A 4 4.29 12.54 -2.86
N LEU A 5 3.78 11.60 -2.07
CA LEU A 5 3.17 10.37 -2.59
C LEU A 5 1.96 10.67 -3.49
N VAL A 6 1.22 11.74 -3.20
CA VAL A 6 0.14 12.27 -4.03
C VAL A 6 0.63 12.60 -5.44
N SER A 7 1.73 13.34 -5.56
CA SER A 7 2.28 13.69 -6.89
C SER A 7 2.77 12.46 -7.65
N ARG A 8 3.36 11.47 -6.96
CA ARG A 8 3.78 10.22 -7.61
C ARG A 8 2.60 9.39 -8.11
N LEU A 9 1.55 9.26 -7.30
CA LEU A 9 0.32 8.60 -7.74
C LEU A 9 -0.29 9.32 -8.93
N ALA A 10 -0.28 10.65 -8.94
CA ALA A 10 -0.79 11.40 -10.08
C ALA A 10 0.06 11.22 -11.35
N ASP A 11 1.38 11.18 -11.22
CA ASP A 11 2.29 10.91 -12.34
C ASP A 11 2.08 9.49 -12.90
N GLU A 12 1.97 8.47 -12.04
CA GLU A 12 1.83 7.06 -12.45
C GLU A 12 0.45 6.70 -13.00
N THR A 13 -0.60 7.31 -12.46
CA THR A 13 -1.99 7.08 -12.93
C THR A 13 -2.38 8.05 -14.04
N GLY A 14 -1.68 9.17 -14.20
CA GLY A 14 -2.13 10.28 -15.04
C GLY A 14 -3.37 11.01 -14.50
N LEU A 15 -3.81 10.69 -13.27
CA LEU A 15 -5.01 11.25 -12.65
C LEU A 15 -4.64 12.12 -11.46
N SER A 16 -5.23 13.30 -11.35
CA SER A 16 -5.16 14.06 -10.10
C SER A 16 -6.27 13.60 -9.13
N PRO A 17 -6.01 13.58 -7.81
CA PRO A 17 -7.07 13.28 -6.86
C PRO A 17 -8.18 14.34 -6.96
N VAL A 18 -9.42 13.91 -7.10
CA VAL A 18 -10.60 14.79 -7.07
C VAL A 18 -10.97 15.20 -5.65
N THR A 19 -10.62 14.38 -4.67
CA THR A 19 -10.85 14.65 -3.25
C THR A 19 -9.80 13.96 -2.41
N THR A 20 -9.46 14.56 -1.28
CA THR A 20 -8.61 13.96 -0.25
C THR A 20 -9.33 14.01 1.09
N GLU A 21 -9.56 12.85 1.69
CA GLU A 21 -10.09 12.77 3.05
C GLU A 21 -8.95 12.47 4.03
N TYR A 22 -8.81 13.32 5.05
CA TYR A 22 -7.84 13.14 6.11
C TYR A 22 -8.46 12.29 7.24
N ARG A 23 -7.76 11.22 7.61
CA ARG A 23 -8.12 10.30 8.69
C ARG A 23 -7.09 10.45 9.83
N PHE A 24 -7.21 9.60 10.85
CA PHE A 24 -6.35 9.66 12.03
C PHE A 24 -4.88 9.32 11.69
N ASP A 25 -3.94 9.87 12.46
CA ASP A 25 -2.51 9.55 12.39
C ASP A 25 -1.83 9.82 11.02
N GLY A 26 -2.29 10.83 10.29
CA GLY A 26 -1.72 11.19 8.98
C GLY A 26 -2.10 10.22 7.85
N LEU A 27 -3.03 9.30 8.10
CA LEU A 27 -3.67 8.51 7.05
C LEU A 27 -4.56 9.42 6.19
N GLN A 28 -4.48 9.25 4.88
CA GLN A 28 -5.26 9.99 3.89
C GLN A 28 -5.88 9.00 2.89
N HIS A 29 -7.12 9.24 2.52
CA HIS A 29 -7.73 8.61 1.36
C HIS A 29 -7.71 9.59 0.18
N LEU A 30 -7.07 9.18 -0.91
CA LEU A 30 -7.02 9.92 -2.15
C LEU A 30 -8.04 9.30 -3.11
N TYR A 31 -8.99 10.12 -3.56
CA TYR A 31 -10.07 9.70 -4.46
C TYR A 31 -9.75 10.19 -5.87
N PHE A 32 -9.93 9.35 -6.88
CA PHE A 32 -9.68 9.64 -8.29
C PHE A 32 -10.91 9.26 -9.12
N GLU A 33 -11.11 9.94 -10.24
CA GLU A 33 -12.14 9.56 -11.22
C GLU A 33 -11.91 8.14 -11.75
N PRO A 34 -12.98 7.38 -12.09
CA PRO A 34 -12.87 6.03 -12.61
C PRO A 34 -12.52 5.98 -14.11
N GLU A 35 -11.71 6.93 -14.59
CA GLU A 35 -11.23 6.97 -15.97
C GLU A 35 -10.29 5.79 -16.29
N LEU A 36 -9.61 5.28 -15.25
CA LEU A 36 -8.83 4.05 -15.32
C LEU A 36 -9.62 2.83 -14.86
N SER A 37 -9.26 1.65 -15.39
CA SER A 37 -9.69 0.38 -14.80
C SER A 37 -9.13 0.25 -13.39
N TYR A 38 -9.81 -0.53 -12.55
CA TYR A 38 -9.32 -0.80 -11.19
C TYR A 38 -7.99 -1.54 -11.24
N GLU A 39 -7.82 -2.47 -12.17
CA GLU A 39 -6.61 -3.27 -12.33
C GLU A 39 -5.40 -2.39 -12.64
N SER A 40 -5.53 -1.47 -13.60
CA SER A 40 -4.43 -0.54 -13.95
C SER A 40 -4.13 0.42 -12.80
N PHE A 41 -5.16 0.88 -12.09
CA PHE A 41 -4.97 1.70 -10.90
C PHE A 41 -4.26 0.95 -9.78
N ALA A 42 -4.66 -0.29 -9.50
CA ALA A 42 -4.05 -1.13 -8.48
C ALA A 42 -2.58 -1.44 -8.80
N GLU A 43 -2.26 -1.67 -10.07
CA GLU A 43 -0.89 -1.86 -10.52
C GLU A 43 -0.04 -0.59 -10.31
N ALA A 44 -0.56 0.59 -10.67
CA ALA A 44 0.12 1.86 -10.44
C ALA A 44 0.35 2.12 -8.94
N VAL A 45 -0.65 1.88 -8.10
CA VAL A 45 -0.54 1.99 -6.64
C VAL A 45 0.54 1.05 -6.10
N ALA A 46 0.60 -0.19 -6.58
CA ALA A 46 1.61 -1.15 -6.17
C ALA A 46 3.03 -0.70 -6.55
N ARG A 47 3.23 -0.13 -7.75
CA ARG A 47 4.53 0.45 -8.17
C ARG A 47 4.94 1.60 -7.25
N VAL A 48 4.04 2.54 -6.99
CA VAL A 48 4.33 3.68 -6.10
C VAL A 48 4.71 3.22 -4.70
N ASN A 49 4.06 2.17 -4.18
CA ASN A 49 4.40 1.60 -2.88
C ASN A 49 5.74 0.85 -2.87
N ALA A 50 6.09 0.16 -3.97
CA ALA A 50 7.39 -0.48 -4.08
C ALA A 50 8.54 0.53 -4.10
N ASP A 51 8.29 1.71 -4.70
CA ASP A 51 9.27 2.78 -4.84
C ASP A 51 9.17 3.85 -3.73
N SER A 52 8.30 3.66 -2.73
CA SER A 52 8.07 4.69 -1.70
C SER A 52 9.29 4.80 -0.78
N ALA A 53 9.75 6.04 -0.57
CA ALA A 53 10.86 6.30 0.33
C ALA A 53 10.45 6.02 1.79
N TYR A 54 11.45 5.77 2.65
CA TYR A 54 11.25 5.58 4.10
C TYR A 54 10.32 6.66 4.67
N GLY A 55 9.34 6.23 5.48
CA GLY A 55 8.36 7.14 6.09
C GLY A 55 7.11 7.40 5.28
N MET A 56 6.90 6.69 4.16
CA MET A 56 5.65 6.76 3.40
C MET A 56 5.20 5.36 2.99
N VAL A 57 3.92 5.06 3.23
CA VAL A 57 3.33 3.74 2.96
C VAL A 57 1.99 3.91 2.26
N VAL A 58 1.72 3.07 1.26
CA VAL A 58 0.38 2.85 0.73
C VAL A 58 -0.20 1.59 1.37
N TRP A 59 -1.30 1.74 2.10
CA TRP A 59 -1.96 0.64 2.81
C TRP A 59 -2.81 -0.23 1.89
N GLY A 60 -3.33 0.35 0.81
CA GLY A 60 -4.12 -0.37 -0.18
C GLY A 60 -4.88 0.54 -1.14
N CYS A 61 -5.63 -0.09 -2.04
CA CYS A 61 -6.48 0.60 -3.00
C CYS A 61 -7.82 -0.14 -3.20
N GLY A 62 -8.85 0.60 -3.60
CA GLY A 62 -10.21 0.08 -3.78
C GLY A 62 -11.07 0.98 -4.65
N ARG A 63 -12.39 0.72 -4.60
CA ARG A 63 -13.43 1.60 -5.15
C ARG A 63 -14.35 2.05 -4.03
N SER A 64 -14.72 3.32 -4.02
CA SER A 64 -15.75 3.85 -3.14
C SER A 64 -17.15 3.50 -3.65
N THR A 65 -18.17 3.74 -2.81
CA THR A 65 -19.57 3.44 -3.12
C THR A 65 -20.14 4.24 -4.28
N ASP A 66 -19.58 5.43 -4.53
CA ASP A 66 -19.93 6.31 -5.65
C ASP A 66 -19.09 6.05 -6.91
N GLY A 67 -18.20 5.05 -6.88
CA GLY A 67 -17.47 4.56 -8.05
C GLY A 67 -16.08 5.14 -8.24
N HIS A 68 -15.64 6.10 -7.42
CA HIS A 68 -14.28 6.62 -7.47
C HIS A 68 -13.24 5.53 -7.12
N LEU A 69 -12.06 5.63 -7.72
CA LEU A 69 -10.90 4.87 -7.31
C LEU A 69 -10.32 5.50 -6.05
N VAL A 70 -9.89 4.68 -5.09
CA VAL A 70 -9.41 5.17 -3.79
C VAL A 70 -8.07 4.53 -3.46
N ALA A 71 -7.09 5.34 -3.06
CA ALA A 71 -5.83 4.89 -2.47
C ALA A 71 -5.70 5.38 -1.02
N ALA A 72 -5.39 4.47 -0.10
CA ALA A 72 -5.15 4.79 1.31
C ALA A 72 -3.64 4.93 1.56
N VAL A 73 -3.20 6.12 1.94
CA VAL A 73 -1.77 6.48 2.04
C VAL A 73 -1.48 7.10 3.40
N GLN A 74 -0.33 6.81 3.98
CA GLN A 74 0.10 7.41 5.25
C GLN A 74 1.52 7.95 5.12
N VAL A 75 1.71 9.16 5.68
CA VAL A 75 3.01 9.82 5.75
C VAL A 75 3.41 9.93 7.21
N PHE A 76 4.54 9.32 7.56
CA PHE A 76 5.09 9.34 8.91
C PHE A 76 6.06 10.51 9.05
N ASP A 77 5.61 11.60 9.68
CA ASP A 77 6.43 12.81 9.83
C ASP A 77 7.73 12.56 10.62
N ALA A 78 7.74 11.59 11.55
CA ALA A 78 8.94 11.20 12.30
C ALA A 78 10.08 10.62 11.44
N LEU A 79 9.79 10.21 10.21
CA LEU A 79 10.77 9.64 9.27
C LEU A 79 11.19 10.63 8.18
N LYS A 80 10.50 11.77 8.03
CA LYS A 80 10.92 12.85 7.12
C LYS A 80 12.29 13.42 7.48
N GLU A 81 12.62 13.55 8.77
CA GLU A 81 13.92 14.06 9.22
C GLU A 81 15.08 13.06 9.05
N ARG A 82 14.80 11.75 8.93
CA ARG A 82 15.83 10.72 8.73
C ARG A 82 16.16 10.44 7.28
N ALA A 83 15.34 10.87 6.32
CA ALA A 83 15.60 10.70 4.90
C ALA A 83 16.79 11.56 4.38
N ASP A 84 17.20 12.58 5.14
CA ASP A 84 18.42 13.37 4.87
C ASP A 84 19.68 12.79 5.56
N VAL A 85 19.53 11.74 6.37
CA VAL A 85 20.66 11.03 6.95
C VAL A 85 21.03 9.91 6.00
N LYS A 86 22.20 10.03 5.35
CA LYS A 86 22.83 8.95 4.60
C LYS A 86 22.68 7.65 5.40
N LEU A 87 21.98 6.68 4.82
CA LEU A 87 22.10 5.29 5.23
C LEU A 87 23.55 4.89 4.98
N GLU A 88 24.41 5.05 5.98
CA GLU A 88 25.58 4.18 6.06
C GLU A 88 25.03 2.77 6.25
N GLU A 89 25.37 1.87 5.33
CA GLU A 89 25.15 0.44 5.46
C GLU A 89 25.61 0.02 6.86
N THR A 90 24.65 -0.22 7.74
CA THR A 90 24.93 -0.90 9.00
C THR A 90 24.76 -2.37 8.72
N ASP A 91 25.91 -3.01 8.48
CA ASP A 91 26.06 -4.46 8.55
C ASP A 91 25.42 -4.96 9.86
N GLY A 92 24.37 -5.77 9.72
CA GLY A 92 23.85 -6.62 10.79
C GLY A 92 22.78 -6.00 11.69
N VAL A 93 21.53 -5.95 11.21
CA VAL A 93 20.37 -6.02 12.11
C VAL A 93 19.87 -7.47 12.11
N SER A 94 20.27 -8.21 13.15
CA SER A 94 19.76 -9.54 13.47
C SER A 94 18.26 -9.45 13.80
N TRP A 95 17.41 -10.04 12.97
CA TRP A 95 16.02 -10.30 13.35
C TRP A 95 16.03 -11.30 14.51
N GLY A 96 15.66 -10.83 15.70
CA GLY A 96 15.52 -11.68 16.88
C GLY A 96 14.63 -12.89 16.58
N GLU A 97 15.02 -14.06 17.10
CA GLU A 97 14.34 -15.33 16.87
C GLU A 97 12.86 -15.23 17.24
N TYR A 98 12.00 -15.46 16.25
CA TYR A 98 10.57 -15.64 16.44
C TYR A 98 10.32 -17.00 17.08
N SER A 99 10.15 -17.04 18.41
CA SER A 99 9.69 -18.23 19.14
C SER A 99 8.16 -18.20 19.25
N GLY A 100 7.48 -18.47 18.14
CA GLY A 100 6.04 -18.74 18.13
C GLY A 100 5.79 -20.25 18.03
N ASP A 101 5.28 -20.85 19.12
CA ASP A 101 4.95 -22.27 19.19
C ASP A 101 4.00 -22.69 18.07
N ARG A 102 4.46 -23.67 17.28
CA ARG A 102 3.75 -24.23 16.14
C ARG A 102 2.87 -25.38 16.60
N GLU A 103 1.74 -25.08 17.25
CA GLU A 103 0.74 -26.11 17.55
C GLU A 103 -0.31 -26.21 16.43
N SER A 104 -0.43 -27.44 15.95
CA SER A 104 -1.09 -27.92 14.74
C SER A 104 -2.62 -27.79 14.71
N THR A 105 -3.15 -27.35 13.56
CA THR A 105 -4.44 -27.86 13.05
C THR A 105 -4.27 -28.34 11.61
N LYS A 106 -4.20 -29.67 11.49
CA LYS A 106 -4.35 -30.42 10.24
C LYS A 106 -5.82 -30.39 9.79
N ARG A 107 -6.02 -30.56 8.47
CA ARG A 107 -7.25 -30.99 7.77
C ARG A 107 -8.23 -29.84 7.47
N ALA A 108 -8.60 -29.53 6.23
CA ALA A 108 -8.85 -30.43 5.11
C ALA A 108 -8.48 -29.80 3.76
N GLU A 109 -7.66 -30.52 2.99
CA GLU A 109 -7.66 -30.45 1.53
C GLU A 109 -8.80 -31.35 1.00
N ARG A 110 -9.46 -30.84 -0.05
CA ARG A 110 -9.98 -31.56 -1.23
C ARG A 110 -10.67 -32.92 -1.03
N ASP A 111 -11.98 -32.92 -1.26
CA ASP A 111 -12.78 -33.85 -2.09
C ASP A 111 -14.24 -33.32 -2.00
N ALA A 112 -15.03 -33.04 -3.02
CA ALA A 112 -15.08 -33.56 -4.37
C ALA A 112 -15.77 -32.55 -5.32
N ILE A 113 -15.22 -32.40 -6.52
CA ILE A 113 -16.02 -32.13 -7.72
C ILE A 113 -16.29 -33.52 -8.31
N THR A 114 -17.56 -33.96 -8.35
CA THR A 114 -18.02 -34.93 -9.35
C THR A 114 -19.50 -34.69 -9.65
N GLU A 115 -19.79 -34.79 -10.94
CA GLU A 115 -21.00 -34.40 -11.65
C GLU A 115 -22.26 -35.24 -11.33
N ALA A 116 -23.38 -34.68 -11.78
CA ALA A 116 -24.52 -35.34 -12.42
C ALA A 116 -25.40 -36.32 -11.60
N ARG A 117 -26.61 -35.87 -11.24
CA ARG A 117 -27.84 -36.08 -12.05
C ARG A 117 -29.05 -35.45 -11.39
#